data_AF-A0A971CBD9-F1
#
_entry.id   AF-A0A971CBD9-F1
#
_cell.length_a   1.000
_cell.length_b   1.000
_cell.length_c   1.000
_cell.angle_alpha   90.00
_cell.angle_beta   90.00
_cell.angle_gamma   90.00
#
_symmetry.space_group_name_H-M   'P 1'
#
loop_
_entity.id
_entity.type
_entity.pdbx_description
1 polymer ?
#
loop_
_entity_poly.entity_id
_entity_poly.type
_entity_poly.pdbx_seq_one_letter_code
_entity_poly.pdbx_strand_id
1 'polypeptide(L)' 'VAALAQSAGALVPALRGATVLGHRSGQVPQRPEIRLDVVRRQGAEDAREAVVHCYGHGDSGVTTSWGCADAVAALVAECR' A
#
# COMPACT_ATOMS: atom_id res chain seq x y z
N VAL A 1 5.01 23.25 -1.13
CA VAL A 1 4.54 22.97 -2.51
C VAL A 1 5.21 23.84 -3.57
N ALA A 2 5.38 25.16 -3.38
CA ALA A 2 6.09 26.02 -4.34
C ALA A 2 7.52 25.52 -4.67
N ALA A 3 8.28 25.11 -3.64
CA ALA A 3 9.61 24.52 -3.83
C ALA A 3 9.59 23.23 -4.67
N LEU A 4 8.59 22.36 -4.49
CA LEU A 4 8.44 21.13 -5.29
C LEU A 4 8.22 21.46 -6.77
N ALA A 5 7.37 22.44 -7.07
CA ALA A 5 7.09 22.86 -8.45
C ALA A 5 8.34 23.47 -9.11
N GLN A 6 9.11 24.28 -8.39
CA GLN A 6 10.37 24.85 -8.88
C GLN A 6 11.40 23.74 -9.17
N SER A 7 11.59 22.80 -8.25
CA SER A 7 12.49 21.65 -8.45
C SER A 7 12.05 20.77 -9.63
N ALA A 8 10.75 20.49 -9.77
CA ALA A 8 10.22 19.75 -10.90
C ALA A 8 10.45 20.47 -12.22
N GLY A 9 10.26 21.80 -12.28
CA GLY A 9 10.55 22.61 -13.48
C GLY A 9 12.04 22.76 -13.79
N ALA A 10 12.93 22.58 -12.80
CA ALA A 10 14.36 22.49 -13.04
C ALA A 10 14.73 21.16 -13.73
N LEU A 11 14.15 20.04 -13.26
CA LEU A 11 14.38 18.70 -13.80
C LEU A 11 13.68 18.46 -15.15
N VAL A 12 12.46 18.96 -15.31
CA VAL A 12 11.63 18.80 -16.50
C VAL A 12 11.21 20.19 -16.99
N PRO A 13 11.97 20.81 -17.91
CA PRO A 13 11.75 22.20 -18.33
C PRO A 13 10.34 22.50 -18.85
N ALA A 14 9.68 21.53 -19.48
CA ALA A 14 8.32 21.66 -19.99
C ALA A 14 7.25 21.90 -18.90
N LEU A 15 7.57 21.64 -17.62
CA LEU A 15 6.66 21.89 -16.50
C LEU A 15 6.71 23.36 -16.00
N ARG A 16 7.63 24.19 -16.50
CA ARG A 16 7.74 25.60 -16.08
C ARG A 16 6.49 26.37 -16.50
N GLY A 17 5.85 27.03 -15.54
CA GLY A 17 4.62 27.79 -15.78
C GLY A 17 3.36 26.94 -15.97
N ALA A 18 3.45 25.60 -15.85
CA ALA A 18 2.28 24.74 -15.90
C ALA A 18 1.27 25.08 -14.80
N THR A 19 -0.01 25.02 -15.12
CA THR A 19 -1.09 25.26 -14.16
C THR A 19 -1.15 24.14 -13.12
N VAL A 20 -1.03 24.49 -11.84
CA VAL A 20 -1.18 23.53 -10.74
C VAL A 20 -2.66 23.23 -10.53
N LEU A 21 -3.05 21.97 -10.72
CA LEU A 21 -4.45 21.52 -10.58
C LEU A 21 -4.90 21.34 -9.11
N GLY A 22 -3.96 21.15 -8.20
CA GLY A 22 -4.25 20.99 -6.79
C GLY A 22 -3.05 20.50 -5.99
N HIS A 23 -3.20 20.52 -4.66
CA HIS A 23 -2.21 20.01 -3.73
C HIS A 23 -2.79 18.83 -2.97
N ARG A 24 -2.02 17.75 -2.86
CA ARG A 24 -2.42 16.53 -2.15
C ARG A 24 -1.29 16.11 -1.21
N SER A 25 -1.66 15.66 -0.03
CA SER A 25 -0.81 14.96 0.90
C SER A 25 -1.50 13.67 1.32
N GLY A 26 -0.71 12.64 1.58
CA GLY A 26 -1.19 11.35 2.04
C GLY A 26 -0.16 10.73 2.97
N GLN A 27 -0.63 9.94 3.92
CA GLN A 27 0.24 9.12 4.76
C GLN A 27 0.46 7.78 4.06
N VAL A 28 1.71 7.35 3.99
CA VAL A 28 2.07 6.03 3.47
C VAL A 28 2.03 5.01 4.62
N PRO A 29 1.36 3.85 4.46
CA PRO A 29 1.32 2.81 5.48
C PRO A 29 2.66 2.06 5.52
N GLN A 30 3.70 2.70 6.07
CA GLN A 30 5.06 2.21 6.10
C GLN A 30 5.26 1.11 7.15
N ARG A 31 6.02 0.08 6.75
CA ARG A 31 6.58 -0.96 7.61
C ARG A 31 7.94 -1.39 7.04
N PRO A 32 8.83 -2.00 7.84
CA PRO A 32 10.05 -2.60 7.31
C PRO A 32 9.76 -3.66 6.24
N GLU A 33 8.65 -4.41 6.41
CA GLU A 33 8.18 -5.45 5.50
C GLU A 33 6.64 -5.46 5.47
N ILE A 34 6.08 -5.86 4.33
CA ILE A 34 4.63 -6.12 4.18
C ILE A 34 4.25 -7.20 5.20
N ARG A 35 3.27 -6.90 6.04
CA ARG A 35 2.68 -7.93 6.88
C ARG A 35 1.63 -8.69 6.07
N LEU A 36 1.97 -9.93 5.82
CA LEU A 36 1.15 -10.92 5.15
C LEU A 36 1.21 -12.22 5.96
N ASP A 37 0.24 -12.39 6.86
CA ASP A 37 0.15 -13.53 7.76
C ASP A 37 -1.30 -13.84 8.13
N VAL A 38 -1.53 -15.03 8.66
CA VAL A 38 -2.83 -15.44 9.20
C VAL A 38 -2.72 -15.57 10.72
N VAL A 39 -3.67 -14.97 11.42
CA VAL A 39 -3.79 -15.10 12.88
C VAL A 39 -5.17 -15.67 13.20
N ARG A 40 -5.21 -16.76 13.99
CA ARG A 40 -6.45 -17.25 14.61
C ARG A 40 -6.63 -16.57 15.97
N ARG A 41 -7.85 -16.12 16.26
CA ARG A 41 -8.14 -15.57 17.60
C ARG A 41 -8.01 -16.65 18.67
N GLN A 42 -7.57 -16.25 19.86
CA GLN A 42 -7.50 -17.17 21.00
C GLN A 42 -8.91 -17.68 21.33
N GLY A 43 -9.07 -19.00 21.41
CA GLY A 43 -10.36 -19.65 21.64
C GLY A 43 -11.22 -19.85 20.39
N ALA A 44 -10.71 -19.53 19.20
CA ALA A 44 -11.40 -19.82 17.95
C ALA A 44 -11.44 -21.34 17.69
N GLU A 45 -12.65 -21.89 17.59
CA GLU A 45 -12.89 -23.27 17.16
C GLU A 45 -13.23 -23.34 15.67
N ASP A 46 -13.74 -22.25 15.08
CA ASP A 46 -14.08 -22.14 13.66
C ASP A 46 -12.95 -21.50 12.85
N ALA A 47 -12.60 -22.14 11.73
CA ALA A 47 -11.72 -21.63 10.69
C ALA A 47 -12.12 -20.23 10.18
N ARG A 48 -13.41 -19.87 10.24
CA ARG A 48 -13.94 -18.56 9.85
C ARG A 48 -13.51 -17.41 10.77
N GLU A 49 -12.89 -17.70 11.90
CA GLU A 49 -12.36 -16.71 12.83
C GLU A 49 -10.88 -16.35 12.56
N ALA A 50 -10.31 -16.85 11.47
CA ALA A 50 -8.98 -16.46 10.99
C ALA A 50 -8.99 -15.04 10.40
N VAL A 51 -7.97 -14.25 10.73
CA VAL A 51 -7.71 -12.93 10.16
C VAL A 51 -6.48 -13.01 9.27
N VAL A 52 -6.66 -12.73 7.98
CA VAL A 52 -5.55 -12.55 7.04
C VAL A 52 -5.15 -11.08 7.03
N HIS A 53 -3.92 -10.78 7.41
CA HIS A 53 -3.37 -9.44 7.29
C HIS A 53 -2.72 -9.25 5.92
N CYS A 54 -2.87 -8.05 5.36
CA CYS A 54 -2.21 -7.63 4.13
C CYS A 54 -2.03 -6.11 4.18
N TYR A 55 -1.02 -5.64 4.92
CA TYR A 55 -0.77 -4.20 5.11
C TYR A 55 0.71 -3.89 5.29
N GLY A 56 1.06 -2.60 5.28
CA GLY A 56 2.46 -2.18 5.43
C GLY A 56 3.21 -2.05 4.11
N HIS A 57 2.51 -1.81 3.00
CA HIS A 57 3.11 -1.74 1.67
C HIS A 57 3.97 -0.50 1.41
N GLY A 58 4.02 0.45 2.35
CA GLY A 58 4.70 1.71 2.15
C GLY A 58 4.17 2.46 0.93
N ASP A 59 5.07 2.94 0.09
CA ASP A 59 4.79 3.59 -1.19
C ASP A 59 4.64 2.61 -2.37
N SER A 60 4.92 1.32 -2.15
CA SER A 60 4.91 0.27 -3.17
C SER A 60 3.56 -0.45 -3.33
N GLY A 61 2.51 0.02 -2.65
CA GLY A 61 1.21 -0.67 -2.58
C GLY A 61 0.56 -0.94 -3.94
N VAL A 62 0.69 -0.01 -4.90
CA VAL A 62 0.17 -0.25 -6.26
C VAL A 62 1.00 -1.30 -6.97
N THR A 63 2.33 -1.19 -6.94
CA THR A 63 3.28 -2.12 -7.58
C THR A 63 3.12 -3.55 -7.08
N THR A 64 2.86 -3.74 -5.78
CA THR A 64 2.79 -5.05 -5.12
C THR A 64 1.38 -5.63 -5.04
N SER A 65 0.36 -4.84 -5.38
CA SER A 65 -1.06 -5.16 -5.14
C SER A 65 -1.49 -6.55 -5.61
N TRP A 66 -1.17 -6.92 -6.84
CA TRP A 66 -1.59 -8.21 -7.41
C TRP A 66 -0.92 -9.41 -6.75
N GLY A 67 0.40 -9.37 -6.55
CA GLY A 67 1.11 -10.45 -5.86
C GLY A 67 0.64 -10.63 -4.42
N CYS A 68 0.34 -9.54 -3.72
CA CYS A 68 -0.27 -9.58 -2.40
C CYS A 68 -1.67 -10.18 -2.43
N ALA A 69 -2.50 -9.81 -3.41
CA ALA A 69 -3.84 -10.34 -3.56
C ALA A 69 -3.84 -11.87 -3.83
N ASP A 70 -2.95 -12.36 -4.69
CA ASP A 70 -2.80 -13.79 -4.95
C ASP A 70 -2.38 -14.55 -3.69
N ALA A 71 -1.43 -14.01 -2.93
CA ALA A 71 -0.98 -14.63 -1.70
C ALA A 71 -2.07 -14.62 -0.61
N VAL A 72 -2.86 -13.54 -0.50
CA VAL A 72 -4.05 -13.51 0.37
C VAL A 72 -5.05 -14.57 -0.05
N ALA A 73 -5.34 -14.72 -1.35
CA ALA A 73 -6.29 -15.72 -1.84
C ALA A 73 -5.84 -17.15 -1.50
N ALA A 74 -4.54 -17.44 -1.62
CA ALA A 74 -3.97 -18.73 -1.21
C ALA A 74 -4.16 -18.99 0.30
N LEU A 75 -3.82 -18.02 1.15
CA LEU A 75 -4.00 -18.12 2.61
C LEU A 75 -5.47 -18.32 3.00
N VAL A 76 -6.40 -17.63 2.33
CA VAL A 76 -7.84 -17.81 2.55
C VAL A 76 -8.31 -19.22 2.15
N ALA A 77 -7.76 -19.78 1.07
CA ALA A 77 -8.10 -21.13 0.63
C ALA A 77 -7.61 -22.20 1.62
N GLU A 78 -6.43 -22.04 2.21
CA GLU A 78 -5.88 -22.93 3.25
C GLU A 78 -6.67 -22.87 4.58
N CYS A 79 -7.36 -21.76 4.84
CA CYS A 79 -8.18 -21.60 6.03
C CYS A 79 -9.57 -22.22 5.91
N ARG A 80 -10.00 -22.67 4.73
CA ARG A 80 -11.28 -23.36 4.53
C ARG A 80 -11.20 -24.83 4.93
#